data_AF-A0A089WLX6-F1
#
_entry.id   AF-A0A089WLX6-F1
#
_cell.length_a   1.000
_cell.length_b   1.000
_cell.length_c   1.000
_cell.angle_alpha   90.00
_cell.angle_beta   90.00
_cell.angle_gamma   90.00
#
_symmetry.space_group_name_H-M   'P 1'
#
loop_
_entity.id
_entity.type
_entity.pdbx_description
1 polymer ?
#
loop_
_entity_poly.entity_id
_entity_poly.type
_entity_poly.pdbx_seq_one_letter_code
_entity_poly.pdbx_strand_id
1 'polypeptide(L)' 'MSNAEHNAVAWLGQAGLYRTRFDAVRNCEQSVTPVSADELFELAGKQVLCQINGGSPHA' A
#
# COMPACT_ATOMS: atom_id res chain seq x y z
N MET A 1 -15.67 -16.60 0.14
CA MET A 1 -14.21 -16.65 -0.06
C MET A 1 -13.92 -16.46 -1.53
N SER A 2 -13.03 -15.54 -1.87
CA SER A 2 -12.57 -15.27 -3.24
C SER A 2 -11.61 -16.37 -3.73
N ASN A 3 -11.48 -16.52 -5.05
CA ASN A 3 -10.48 -17.40 -5.68
C ASN A 3 -9.05 -17.09 -5.21
N ALA A 4 -8.73 -15.81 -5.01
CA ALA A 4 -7.43 -15.38 -4.49
C ALA A 4 -7.21 -15.84 -3.04
N GLU A 5 -8.26 -15.83 -2.21
CA GLU A 5 -8.19 -16.31 -0.83
C GLU A 5 -8.01 -17.83 -0.78
N HIS A 6 -8.69 -18.58 -1.65
CA HIS A 6 -8.51 -20.03 -1.75
C HIS A 6 -7.08 -20.42 -2.14
N ASN A 7 -6.51 -19.74 -3.14
CA ASN A 7 -5.12 -19.96 -3.53
C ASN A 7 -4.17 -19.60 -2.39
N ALA A 8 -4.33 -18.44 -1.75
CA ALA A 8 -3.48 -18.04 -0.63
C ALA A 8 -3.54 -19.03 0.54
N VAL A 9 -4.73 -19.57 0.84
CA VAL A 9 -4.91 -20.64 1.85
C VAL A 9 -4.18 -21.92 1.46
N ALA A 10 -4.21 -22.32 0.19
CA ALA A 10 -3.51 -23.52 -0.27
C ALA A 10 -1.98 -23.40 -0.15
N TRP A 11 -1.43 -22.19 -0.36
CA TRP A 11 0.02 -21.95 -0.29
C TRP A 11 0.54 -21.65 1.12
N LEU A 12 -0.23 -20.93 1.94
CA LEU A 12 0.22 -20.43 3.25
C LEU A 12 -0.43 -21.16 4.43
N GLY A 13 -1.49 -21.93 4.18
CA GLY A 13 -2.39 -22.41 5.21
C GLY A 13 -3.21 -21.28 5.85
N GLN A 14 -4.18 -21.66 6.69
CA GLN A 14 -5.02 -20.68 7.40
C GLN A 14 -4.20 -19.78 8.32
N ALA A 15 -3.25 -20.34 9.09
CA ALA A 15 -2.40 -19.56 10.00
C ALA A 15 -1.50 -18.55 9.25
N GLY A 16 -0.97 -18.93 8.08
CA GLY A 16 -0.18 -18.03 7.25
C GLY A 16 -1.02 -16.89 6.66
N LEU A 17 -2.26 -17.17 6.24
CA LEU A 17 -3.20 -16.16 5.77
C LEU A 17 -3.52 -15.11 6.84
N TYR A 18 -3.80 -15.54 8.08
CA TYR A 18 -4.04 -14.63 9.20
C TYR A 18 -2.81 -13.77 9.50
N ARG A 19 -1.61 -14.35 9.43
CA ARG A 19 -0.36 -13.60 9.66
C ARG A 19 -0.14 -12.52 8.60
N THR A 20 -0.38 -12.80 7.33
CA THR A 20 -0.24 -11.81 6.25
C THR A 20 -1.25 -10.68 6.38
N ARG A 21 -2.51 -10.99 6.72
CA ARG A 21 -3.52 -9.95 7.00
C ARG A 21 -3.11 -9.09 8.18
N PHE A 22 -2.71 -9.72 9.28
CA PHE A 22 -2.25 -9.00 10.48
C PHE A 22 -1.05 -8.09 10.18
N ASP A 23 -0.08 -8.57 9.40
CA ASP A 23 1.08 -7.78 9.00
C ASP A 23 0.68 -6.60 8.10
N ALA A 24 -0.22 -6.81 7.13
CA ALA A 24 -0.74 -5.76 6.27
C ALA A 24 -1.58 -4.71 7.04
N VAL A 25 -2.35 -5.11 8.07
CA VAL A 25 -3.02 -4.16 8.98
C VAL A 25 -1.97 -3.37 9.77
N ARG A 26 -0.98 -4.07 10.33
CA ARG A 26 0.07 -3.49 11.16
C ARG A 26 0.94 -2.50 10.39
N ASN A 27 1.18 -2.75 9.11
CA ASN A 27 1.95 -1.89 8.23
C ASN A 27 1.10 -0.79 7.55
N CYS A 28 -0.18 -0.65 7.94
CA CYS A 28 -1.15 0.25 7.33
C CYS A 28 -1.39 0.01 5.82
N GLU A 29 -0.89 -1.10 5.26
CA GLU A 29 -1.09 -1.50 3.87
C GLU A 29 -2.54 -1.86 3.56
N GLN A 30 -3.35 -2.15 4.59
CA GLN A 30 -4.79 -2.41 4.45
C GLN A 30 -5.66 -1.14 4.39
N SER A 31 -5.10 0.07 4.37
CA SER A 31 -5.86 1.30 4.09
C SER A 31 -6.08 1.46 2.60
N VAL A 32 -7.11 0.79 2.07
CA VAL A 32 -7.55 0.98 0.68
C VAL A 32 -8.76 1.91 0.64
N THR A 33 -8.55 3.17 1.01
CA THR A 33 -9.48 4.22 0.56
C THR A 33 -9.22 4.39 -0.94
N PRO A 34 -10.18 4.04 -1.82
CA PRO A 34 -9.99 4.25 -3.25
C PRO A 34 -9.78 5.75 -3.48
N VAL A 35 -8.65 6.10 -4.07
CA VAL A 35 -8.40 7.46 -4.53
C VAL A 35 -8.91 7.59 -5.96
N SER A 36 -9.57 8.71 -6.25
CA SER A 36 -9.91 9.08 -7.62
C SER A 36 -8.65 9.38 -8.44
N ALA A 37 -8.78 9.39 -9.77
CA ALA A 37 -7.67 9.77 -10.64
C ALA A 37 -7.18 11.21 -10.35
N ASP A 38 -8.11 12.11 -10.04
CA ASP A 38 -7.82 13.52 -9.71
C ASP A 38 -6.96 13.62 -8.44
N GLU A 39 -7.36 12.93 -7.37
CA GLU A 39 -6.60 12.84 -6.13
C GLU A 39 -5.21 12.24 -6.33
N LEU A 40 -5.08 11.24 -7.23
CA LEU A 40 -3.79 10.64 -7.56
C LEU A 40 -2.86 11.64 -8.27
N PHE A 41 -3.39 12.43 -9.21
CA PHE A 41 -2.61 13.49 -9.87
C PHE A 41 -2.19 14.59 -8.90
N GLU A 42 -3.06 15.00 -7.98
CA GLU A 42 -2.72 15.97 -6.95
C GLU A 42 -1.61 15.46 -6.01
N LEU A 43 -1.70 14.20 -5.57
CA LEU A 43 -0.70 13.58 -4.71
C LEU A 43 0.66 13.48 -5.42
N ALA A 44 0.67 13.06 -6.69
CA ALA A 44 1.87 13.01 -7.51
C ALA A 44 2.49 14.41 -7.71
N GLY A 45 1.67 15.43 -7.97
CA GLY A 45 2.12 16.81 -8.10
C GLY A 45 2.79 17.36 -6.83
N LYS A 46 2.19 17.09 -5.66
CA LYS A 46 2.77 17.46 -4.36
C LYS A 46 4.12 16.78 -4.14
N GLN A 47 4.26 15.51 -4.51
CA GLN A 47 5.51 14.77 -4.38
C GLN A 47 6.62 15.34 -5.27
N VAL A 48 6.31 15.70 -6.51
CA VAL A 48 7.27 16.36 -7.41
C VAL A 48 7.68 17.72 -6.85
N LEU A 49 6.73 18.52 -6.37
CA LEU A 49 6.99 19.82 -5.77
C LEU A 49 7.86 19.70 -4.50
N CYS A 50 7.62 18.71 -3.65
CA CYS A 50 8.44 18.42 -2.48
C CYS A 50 9.87 17.99 -2.86
N GLN A 51 10.06 17.27 -3.97
CA GLN A 51 11.40 16.92 -4.46
C GLN A 51 12.15 18.13 -5.02
N ILE A 52 11.45 19.01 -5.74
CA ILE A 52 12.01 20.24 -6.30
C ILE A 52 12.37 21.24 -5.18
N ASN A 53 11.48 21.41 -4.20
CA ASN A 53 11.66 22.34 -3.09
C ASN A 53 12.54 21.77 -1.97
N GLY A 54 12.56 20.46 -1.81
CA GLY A 54 13.43 19.70 -0.91
C GLY A 54 14.79 19.40 -1.52
N GLY A 55 15.26 20.26 -2.44
CA GLY A 55 16.62 20.23 -2.95
C GLY A 55 17.60 20.02 -1.80
N SER A 56 18.31 18.90 -1.87
CA SER A 56 19.33 18.46 -0.94
C SER A 56 20.18 19.63 -0.42
N PRO A 57 20.15 19.95 0.89
CA PRO A 57 21.30 20.57 1.50
C PRO A 57 22.35 19.46 1.70
N HIS A 58 23.47 19.59 1.00
CA HIS A 58 24.71 18.80 1.15
C HIS A 58 24.66 17.33 0.69
N ALA A 59 25.74 16.73 0.20
CA ALA A 59 27.11 17.15 -0.19
C ALA A 59 27.74 15.96 -0.91
#